data_AF-A0A963WTB8-F1
#
_entry.id   AF-A0A963WTB8-F1
#
_cell.length_a   1.000
_cell.length_b   1.000
_cell.length_c   1.000
_cell.angle_alpha   90.00
_cell.angle_beta   90.00
_cell.angle_gamma   90.00
#
_symmetry.space_group_name_H-M   'P 1'
#
loop_
_entity.id
_entity.type
_entity.pdbx_description
1 polymer ?
#
loop_
_entity_poly.entity_id
_entity_poly.type
_entity_poly.pdbx_seq_one_letter_code
_entity_poly.pdbx_strand_id
1 'polypeptide(L)'
;MPAAAKWHVAGSRHFVVYVDGEKDDVERFATLLERYASAISVASGIDLPVPSPSARLTVFVVDDRADMRKLLNGGSRLVTGFYLPRATGSVAFVPSIDLSARKYPVPLIVLLHEYAHHYMALGNRSTAPLWLREGFAEYLASARFLKDGSVEFGHPASHRWRELLFMEKAPLREMLGDDSRDPASQASYDGYYGKAWLLYHYLATSPERAGQLDAYRSAIASGTSPSEAARAIFGEFANLERALLNHYRNWETVAVKVYAKDLSTGPVIVTELGDAEATILPVEMQLKKGVSGEVAQGAAVTAAKIAERYPDSAVVLADLAHALFDAGDDAGSIDAANRALALDPTNKDALLYKGYALFRQAPTAADSDRAYGEAMNVFAALNALENDHPVPLVQLYRSFVERGLEPTEQAKQALARAAELAPHDRYLQLAAAAMHARDGRIAEAQRLLSAIAFDPHGEDAASQARDMLGQLGMAAQH
;
A
#
# COMPACT_ATOMS: atom_id res chain seq x y z
N MET A 1 -19.57 -34.62 0.66
CA MET A 1 -19.07 -33.49 -0.14
C MET A 1 -18.81 -32.35 0.83
N PRO A 2 -17.61 -31.75 0.87
CA PRO A 2 -17.47 -30.44 1.53
C PRO A 2 -18.47 -29.48 0.87
N ALA A 3 -19.10 -28.59 1.64
CA ALA A 3 -19.93 -27.54 1.08
C ALA A 3 -19.07 -26.69 0.13
N ALA A 4 -19.62 -26.31 -1.03
CA ALA A 4 -18.93 -25.37 -1.92
C ALA A 4 -18.75 -24.04 -1.17
N ALA A 5 -17.53 -23.51 -1.18
CA ALA A 5 -17.20 -22.16 -0.69
C ALA A 5 -18.17 -21.14 -1.31
N LYS A 6 -18.64 -20.19 -0.51
CA LYS A 6 -19.53 -19.11 -0.95
C LYS A 6 -18.77 -17.78 -0.86
N TRP A 7 -17.92 -17.57 -1.86
CA TRP A 7 -17.15 -16.34 -1.95
C TRP A 7 -18.06 -15.15 -2.22
N HIS A 8 -17.86 -14.08 -1.45
CA HIS A 8 -18.47 -12.79 -1.68
C HIS A 8 -17.38 -11.74 -1.91
N VAL A 9 -17.72 -10.74 -2.72
CA VAL A 9 -16.94 -9.52 -2.88
C VAL A 9 -17.73 -8.34 -2.34
N ALA A 10 -17.10 -7.56 -1.46
CA ALA A 10 -17.62 -6.27 -1.01
C ALA A 10 -16.84 -5.14 -1.65
N GLY A 11 -17.54 -4.32 -2.44
CA GLY A 11 -17.00 -3.08 -3.01
C GLY A 11 -17.42 -1.86 -2.20
N SER A 12 -16.46 -1.01 -1.86
CA SER A 12 -16.67 0.27 -1.20
C SER A 12 -15.78 1.38 -1.79
N ARG A 13 -15.73 2.54 -1.14
CA ARG A 13 -14.96 3.71 -1.61
C ARG A 13 -13.46 3.45 -1.65
N HIS A 14 -12.92 2.82 -0.62
CA HIS A 14 -11.47 2.60 -0.44
C HIS A 14 -11.05 1.14 -0.57
N PHE A 15 -12.00 0.20 -0.50
CA PHE A 15 -11.70 -1.23 -0.40
C PHE A 15 -12.46 -2.07 -1.43
N VAL A 16 -11.83 -3.19 -1.82
CA VAL A 16 -12.47 -4.34 -2.44
C VAL A 16 -12.11 -5.55 -1.58
N VAL A 17 -13.09 -6.20 -0.95
CA VAL A 17 -12.86 -7.24 0.05
C VAL A 17 -13.45 -8.56 -0.42
N TYR A 18 -12.60 -9.58 -0.56
CA TYR A 18 -13.00 -10.95 -0.90
C TYR A 18 -12.99 -11.82 0.35
N VAL A 19 -14.10 -12.49 0.64
CA VAL A 19 -14.26 -13.35 1.82
C VAL A 19 -15.06 -14.59 1.44
N ASP A 20 -14.62 -15.76 1.87
CA ASP A 20 -15.46 -16.96 1.93
C ASP A 20 -16.26 -16.91 3.23
N GLY A 21 -17.56 -16.65 3.15
CA GLY A 21 -18.36 -16.42 4.35
C GLY A 21 -19.75 -15.88 4.06
N GLU A 22 -20.52 -15.65 5.13
CA GLU A 22 -21.89 -15.13 5.02
C GLU A 22 -21.89 -13.64 4.68
N LYS A 23 -22.82 -13.23 3.82
CA LYS A 23 -22.95 -11.87 3.30
C LYS A 23 -22.88 -10.78 4.39
N ASP A 24 -23.59 -10.98 5.50
CA ASP A 24 -23.67 -10.01 6.60
C ASP A 24 -22.31 -9.80 7.30
N ASP A 25 -21.50 -10.86 7.42
CA ASP A 25 -20.16 -10.76 8.01
C ASP A 25 -19.21 -10.01 7.07
N VAL A 26 -19.34 -10.24 5.76
CA VAL A 26 -18.58 -9.51 4.73
C VAL A 26 -18.94 -8.02 4.72
N GLU A 27 -20.23 -7.69 4.76
CA GLU A 27 -20.70 -6.30 4.83
C GLU A 27 -20.19 -5.60 6.10
N ARG A 28 -20.27 -6.29 7.24
CA ARG A 28 -19.80 -5.78 8.52
C ARG A 28 -18.30 -5.53 8.52
N PHE A 29 -17.50 -6.43 7.92
CA PHE A 29 -16.06 -6.27 7.84
C PHE A 29 -15.66 -5.13 6.90
N ALA A 30 -16.23 -5.04 5.70
CA ALA A 30 -15.99 -3.93 4.78
C ALA A 30 -16.43 -2.58 5.37
N THR A 31 -17.57 -2.53 6.08
CA THR A 31 -18.02 -1.33 6.79
C THR A 31 -17.06 -0.92 7.90
N LEU A 32 -16.48 -1.89 8.62
CA LEU A 32 -15.46 -1.63 9.63
C LEU A 32 -14.21 -0.97 9.03
N LEU A 33 -13.75 -1.43 7.86
CA LEU A 33 -12.62 -0.83 7.16
C LEU A 33 -12.92 0.60 6.69
N GLU A 34 -14.11 0.86 6.15
CA GLU A 34 -14.52 2.24 5.79
C GLU A 34 -14.65 3.15 7.02
N ARG A 35 -15.16 2.64 8.14
CA ARG A 35 -15.18 3.40 9.41
C ARG A 35 -13.77 3.73 9.86
N TYR A 36 -12.83 2.81 9.71
CA TYR A 36 -11.42 3.05 10.03
C TYR A 36 -10.82 4.14 9.13
N ALA A 37 -10.97 4.01 7.81
CA ALA A 37 -10.46 4.99 6.84
C ALA A 37 -11.02 6.40 7.13
N SER A 38 -12.33 6.51 7.35
CA SER A 38 -12.95 7.79 7.70
C SER A 38 -12.47 8.33 9.05
N ALA A 39 -12.30 7.47 10.05
CA ALA A 39 -11.82 7.90 11.36
C ALA A 39 -10.37 8.38 11.32
N ILE A 40 -9.50 7.75 10.51
CA ILE A 40 -8.13 8.24 10.28
C ILE A 40 -8.16 9.63 9.66
N SER A 41 -9.02 9.88 8.67
CA SER A 41 -9.16 11.20 8.05
C SER A 41 -9.51 12.27 9.08
N VAL A 42 -10.52 12.02 9.91
CA VAL A 42 -10.92 12.95 10.97
C VAL A 42 -9.80 13.14 12.01
N ALA A 43 -9.19 12.06 12.48
CA ALA A 43 -8.17 12.11 13.54
C ALA A 43 -6.84 12.75 13.07
N SER A 44 -6.48 12.56 11.79
CA SER A 44 -5.25 13.10 11.22
C SER A 44 -5.40 14.51 10.63
N GLY A 45 -6.64 14.97 10.41
CA GLY A 45 -6.93 16.21 9.71
C GLY A 45 -6.53 16.20 8.23
N ILE A 46 -6.25 15.01 7.67
CA ILE A 46 -5.88 14.83 6.27
C ILE A 46 -7.13 14.40 5.53
N ASP A 47 -7.58 15.20 4.57
CA ASP A 47 -8.60 14.80 3.62
C ASP A 47 -7.91 14.26 2.36
N LEU A 48 -8.15 12.99 2.04
CA LEU A 48 -7.58 12.33 0.87
C LEU A 48 -8.66 12.16 -0.20
N PRO A 49 -8.33 12.33 -1.49
CA PRO A 49 -9.27 12.03 -2.55
C PRO A 49 -9.64 10.54 -2.51
N VAL A 50 -10.87 10.24 -2.91
CA VAL A 50 -11.30 8.85 -3.10
C VAL A 50 -10.45 8.24 -4.21
N PRO A 51 -9.81 7.08 -3.97
CA PRO A 51 -8.98 6.43 -4.98
C PRO A 51 -9.83 6.01 -6.18
N SER A 52 -9.20 5.94 -7.35
CA SER A 52 -9.82 5.32 -8.53
C SER A 52 -10.12 3.84 -8.26
N PRO A 53 -11.02 3.21 -9.03
CA PRO A 53 -11.40 1.82 -8.79
C PRO A 53 -10.23 0.83 -8.67
N SER A 54 -9.17 0.97 -9.49
CA SER A 54 -7.98 0.12 -9.44
C SER A 54 -6.95 0.53 -8.38
N ALA A 55 -7.08 1.74 -7.80
CA ALA A 55 -6.22 2.22 -6.72
C ALA A 55 -6.74 1.87 -5.32
N ARG A 56 -7.96 1.30 -5.20
CA ARG A 56 -8.50 0.77 -3.94
C ARG A 56 -7.65 -0.37 -3.40
N LEU A 57 -7.60 -0.50 -2.08
CA LEU A 57 -6.95 -1.65 -1.44
C LEU A 57 -7.81 -2.90 -1.63
N THR A 58 -7.24 -3.91 -2.30
CA THR A 58 -7.86 -5.25 -2.36
C THR A 58 -7.48 -6.05 -1.12
N VAL A 59 -8.45 -6.62 -0.42
CA VAL A 59 -8.24 -7.44 0.78
C VAL A 59 -8.79 -8.84 0.54
N PHE A 60 -7.91 -9.84 0.50
CA PHE A 60 -8.30 -11.25 0.48
C PHE A 60 -8.31 -11.80 1.91
N VAL A 61 -9.50 -12.20 2.38
CA VAL A 61 -9.67 -12.91 3.63
C VAL A 61 -9.65 -14.41 3.35
N VAL A 62 -8.63 -15.10 3.86
CA VAL A 62 -8.44 -16.54 3.67
C VAL A 62 -8.79 -17.30 4.95
N ASP A 63 -9.40 -18.47 4.81
CA ASP A 63 -10.00 -19.20 5.93
C ASP A 63 -9.00 -19.60 7.02
N ASP A 64 -7.82 -20.08 6.63
CA ASP A 64 -6.84 -20.55 7.60
C ASP A 64 -5.38 -20.25 7.25
N ARG A 65 -4.52 -20.52 8.25
CA ARG A 65 -3.07 -20.33 8.12
C ARG A 65 -2.45 -21.31 7.11
N ALA A 66 -3.08 -22.42 6.77
CA ALA A 66 -2.57 -23.39 5.80
C ALA A 66 -2.75 -22.88 4.37
N ASP A 67 -3.88 -22.24 4.06
CA ASP A 67 -4.10 -21.60 2.76
C ASP A 67 -3.24 -20.35 2.60
N MET A 68 -3.02 -19.60 3.68
CA MET A 68 -2.01 -18.53 3.70
C MET A 68 -0.59 -19.06 3.43
N ARG A 69 -0.21 -20.23 3.99
CA ARG A 69 1.10 -20.86 3.71
C ARG A 69 1.25 -21.32 2.26
N LYS A 70 0.17 -21.79 1.64
CA LYS A 70 0.16 -22.15 0.21
C LYS A 70 0.39 -20.91 -0.65
N LEU A 71 -0.29 -19.80 -0.36
CA LEU A 71 -0.06 -18.52 -1.04
C LEU A 71 1.38 -18.02 -0.86
N LEU A 72 1.98 -18.26 0.31
CA LEU A 72 3.36 -17.86 0.62
C LEU A 72 4.44 -18.81 0.10
N ASN A 73 4.11 -19.84 -0.69
CA ASN A 73 5.07 -20.84 -1.20
C ASN A 73 5.99 -21.43 -0.11
N GLY A 74 5.46 -21.65 1.11
CA GLY A 74 6.24 -22.19 2.23
C GLY A 74 7.07 -21.16 3.03
N GLY A 75 6.80 -19.86 2.86
CA GLY A 75 7.33 -18.79 3.71
C GLY A 75 6.99 -18.94 5.21
N SER A 76 7.54 -18.04 6.04
CA SER A 76 7.57 -18.12 7.51
C SER A 76 6.30 -18.70 8.19
N ARG A 77 6.49 -19.58 9.19
CA ARG A 77 5.42 -20.25 9.96
C ARG A 77 4.45 -19.32 10.71
N LEU A 78 4.77 -18.03 10.80
CA LEU A 78 4.15 -17.04 11.69
C LEU A 78 3.40 -15.92 10.96
N VAL A 79 2.96 -16.11 9.71
CA VAL A 79 2.27 -15.01 9.01
C VAL A 79 0.89 -14.74 9.63
N THR A 80 0.73 -13.52 10.14
CA THR A 80 -0.49 -12.94 10.71
C THR A 80 -1.27 -12.11 9.69
N GLY A 81 -0.76 -12.00 8.47
CA GLY A 81 -1.27 -11.19 7.36
C GLY A 81 -0.10 -10.46 6.69
N PHE A 82 -0.25 -10.00 5.45
CA PHE A 82 0.75 -9.16 4.78
C PHE A 82 0.11 -8.22 3.76
N TYR A 83 0.79 -7.11 3.48
CA TYR A 83 0.38 -6.06 2.55
C TYR A 83 1.46 -5.86 1.49
N LEU A 84 1.04 -5.65 0.23
CA LEU A 84 1.91 -5.41 -0.91
C LEU A 84 1.54 -4.07 -1.57
N PRO A 85 2.36 -3.01 -1.41
CA PRO A 85 2.14 -1.72 -2.04
C PRO A 85 2.57 -1.74 -3.51
N ARG A 86 1.67 -1.48 -4.47
CA ARG A 86 2.02 -1.37 -5.90
C ARG A 86 1.09 -0.42 -6.66
N ALA A 87 1.59 0.18 -7.75
CA ALA A 87 0.83 1.04 -8.65
C ALA A 87 -0.22 0.30 -9.50
N THR A 88 -0.10 -1.03 -9.60
CA THR A 88 -1.04 -1.93 -10.30
C THR A 88 -2.22 -2.37 -9.43
N GLY A 89 -2.32 -1.85 -8.19
CA GLY A 89 -3.32 -2.24 -7.20
C GLY A 89 -2.65 -2.85 -5.97
N SER A 90 -2.78 -2.17 -4.84
CA SER A 90 -2.29 -2.67 -3.56
C SER A 90 -3.18 -3.81 -3.07
N VAL A 91 -2.56 -4.83 -2.46
CA VAL A 91 -3.26 -6.02 -1.98
C VAL A 91 -2.84 -6.36 -0.56
N ALA A 92 -3.79 -6.79 0.26
CA ALA A 92 -3.56 -7.37 1.57
C ALA A 92 -4.16 -8.78 1.64
N PHE A 93 -3.45 -9.68 2.31
CA PHE A 93 -3.93 -11.03 2.63
C PHE A 93 -4.01 -11.17 4.14
N VAL A 94 -5.20 -11.52 4.63
CA VAL A 94 -5.47 -11.69 6.07
C VAL A 94 -6.21 -13.00 6.31
N PRO A 95 -6.00 -13.69 7.44
CA PRO A 95 -6.83 -14.83 7.80
C PRO A 95 -8.22 -14.34 8.25
N SER A 96 -9.19 -15.24 8.33
CA SER A 96 -10.53 -14.94 8.85
C SER A 96 -10.48 -14.24 10.23
N ILE A 97 -11.32 -13.20 10.38
CA ILE A 97 -11.33 -12.28 11.50
C ILE A 97 -12.65 -12.42 12.26
N ASP A 98 -12.61 -13.01 13.45
CA ASP A 98 -13.76 -13.04 14.34
C ASP A 98 -13.97 -11.66 14.99
N LEU A 99 -14.91 -10.89 14.42
CA LEU A 99 -15.31 -9.56 14.91
C LEU A 99 -16.20 -9.62 16.18
N SER A 100 -16.58 -10.81 16.65
CA SER A 100 -17.33 -11.00 17.90
C SER A 100 -16.43 -11.17 19.12
N ALA A 101 -15.14 -11.46 18.90
CA ALA A 101 -14.16 -11.67 19.95
C ALA A 101 -14.01 -10.44 20.86
N ARG A 102 -13.87 -10.68 22.18
CA ARG A 102 -13.70 -9.62 23.19
C ARG A 102 -12.40 -8.81 23.02
N LYS A 103 -11.42 -9.37 22.32
CA LYS A 103 -10.18 -8.69 21.91
C LYS A 103 -10.07 -8.81 20.39
N TYR A 104 -9.73 -7.72 19.72
CA TYR A 104 -9.47 -7.76 18.29
C TYR A 104 -8.31 -8.72 17.99
N PRO A 105 -8.46 -9.57 16.97
CA PRO A 105 -7.43 -10.55 16.63
C PRO A 105 -6.24 -9.85 16.01
N VAL A 106 -5.02 -10.36 16.27
CA VAL A 106 -3.76 -9.80 15.76
C VAL A 106 -3.77 -9.50 14.24
N PRO A 107 -4.36 -10.35 13.38
CA PRO A 107 -4.46 -10.05 11.95
C PRO A 107 -5.18 -8.76 11.59
N LEU A 108 -6.24 -8.41 12.33
CA LEU A 108 -6.90 -7.13 12.14
C LEU A 108 -5.95 -5.99 12.47
N ILE A 109 -5.24 -6.08 13.60
CA ILE A 109 -4.27 -5.06 14.02
C ILE A 109 -3.21 -4.85 12.94
N VAL A 110 -2.66 -5.93 12.38
CA VAL A 110 -1.70 -5.87 11.27
C VAL A 110 -2.33 -5.19 10.05
N LEU A 111 -3.54 -5.58 9.64
CA LEU A 111 -4.21 -4.93 8.51
C LEU A 111 -4.42 -3.43 8.72
N LEU A 112 -4.84 -3.03 9.92
CA LEU A 112 -5.05 -1.62 10.26
C LEU A 112 -3.72 -0.85 10.29
N HIS A 113 -2.64 -1.47 10.76
CA HIS A 113 -1.28 -0.93 10.75
C HIS A 113 -0.79 -0.68 9.31
N GLU A 114 -0.88 -1.69 8.45
CA GLU A 114 -0.48 -1.58 7.04
C GLU A 114 -1.33 -0.56 6.29
N TYR A 115 -2.65 -0.50 6.57
CA TYR A 115 -3.51 0.53 5.97
C TYR A 115 -3.17 1.93 6.47
N ALA A 116 -2.72 2.10 7.72
CA ALA A 116 -2.25 3.40 8.20
C ALA A 116 -1.00 3.86 7.44
N HIS A 117 -0.06 2.96 7.12
CA HIS A 117 1.05 3.28 6.21
C HIS A 117 0.55 3.65 4.80
N HIS A 118 -0.38 2.88 4.24
CA HIS A 118 -0.99 3.17 2.94
C HIS A 118 -1.64 4.57 2.92
N TYR A 119 -2.46 4.88 3.93
CA TYR A 119 -3.11 6.18 4.10
C TYR A 119 -2.09 7.31 4.21
N MET A 120 -1.05 7.11 5.00
CA MET A 120 -0.01 8.11 5.20
C MET A 120 0.78 8.40 3.92
N ALA A 121 1.05 7.37 3.10
CA ALA A 121 1.71 7.52 1.81
C ALA A 121 0.87 8.37 0.85
N LEU A 122 -0.45 8.10 0.77
CA LEU A 122 -1.38 8.86 -0.08
C LEU A 122 -1.47 10.36 0.27
N GLY A 123 -1.28 10.73 1.53
CA GLY A 123 -1.23 12.14 1.96
C GLY A 123 0.04 12.89 1.59
N ASN A 124 0.92 12.31 0.75
CA ASN A 124 2.21 12.86 0.34
C ASN A 124 3.14 13.19 1.53
N ARG A 125 3.04 12.38 2.60
CA ARG A 125 3.84 12.51 3.84
C ARG A 125 5.01 11.53 3.88
N SER A 126 5.47 11.10 2.71
CA SER A 126 6.51 10.09 2.53
C SER A 126 7.90 10.54 3.03
N THR A 127 8.11 11.82 3.30
CA THR A 127 9.33 12.37 3.95
C THR A 127 9.31 12.33 5.48
N ALA A 128 8.23 11.81 6.09
CA ALA A 128 8.16 11.72 7.54
C ALA A 128 9.26 10.78 8.08
N PRO A 129 9.96 11.18 9.16
CA PRO A 129 10.97 10.35 9.78
C PRO A 129 10.35 9.06 10.33
N LEU A 130 11.19 8.02 10.42
CA LEU A 130 10.75 6.67 10.76
C LEU A 130 9.86 6.63 12.02
N TRP A 131 10.27 7.30 13.10
CA TRP A 131 9.52 7.28 14.36
C TRP A 131 8.08 7.77 14.20
N LEU A 132 7.87 8.77 13.32
CA LEU A 132 6.56 9.38 13.10
C LEU A 132 5.69 8.45 12.27
N ARG A 133 6.25 7.80 11.25
CA ARG A 133 5.56 6.79 10.44
C ARG A 133 5.09 5.60 11.28
N GLU A 134 6.00 5.01 12.03
CA GLU A 134 5.71 3.84 12.84
C GLU A 134 4.83 4.18 14.03
N GLY A 135 5.10 5.30 14.70
CA GLY A 135 4.26 5.80 15.78
C GLY A 135 2.82 6.08 15.33
N PHE A 136 2.64 6.66 14.13
CA PHE A 136 1.33 6.87 13.51
C PHE A 136 0.61 5.54 13.23
N ALA A 137 1.29 4.61 12.56
CA ALA A 137 0.70 3.33 12.20
C ALA A 137 0.32 2.50 13.43
N GLU A 138 1.21 2.40 14.41
CA GLU A 138 0.95 1.70 15.67
C GLU A 138 -0.19 2.37 16.48
N TYR A 139 -0.24 3.71 16.50
CA TYR A 139 -1.27 4.44 17.23
C TYR A 139 -2.66 4.15 16.64
N LEU A 140 -2.79 4.16 15.32
CA LEU A 140 -4.05 3.91 14.63
C LEU A 140 -4.43 2.43 14.61
N ALA A 141 -3.45 1.51 14.52
CA ALA A 141 -3.69 0.07 14.58
C ALA A 141 -4.35 -0.40 15.88
N SER A 142 -4.25 0.41 16.94
CA SER A 142 -4.93 0.18 18.23
C SER A 142 -6.44 0.49 18.22
N ALA A 143 -7.02 0.77 17.04
CA ALA A 143 -8.41 1.17 16.88
C ALA A 143 -9.40 0.23 17.59
N ARG A 144 -10.42 0.83 18.22
CA ARG A 144 -11.59 0.11 18.71
C ARG A 144 -12.87 0.63 18.05
N PHE A 145 -13.71 -0.29 17.59
CA PHE A 145 -14.97 0.01 16.93
C PHE A 145 -16.11 -0.16 17.92
N LEU A 146 -16.73 0.94 18.32
CA LEU A 146 -17.82 0.92 19.28
C LEU A 146 -19.15 0.55 18.63
N LYS A 147 -20.08 0.06 19.45
CA LYS A 147 -21.46 -0.31 19.03
C LYS A 147 -22.28 0.89 18.56
N ASP A 148 -21.95 2.09 19.02
CA ASP A 148 -22.62 3.35 18.63
C ASP A 148 -22.16 3.87 17.25
N GLY A 149 -21.27 3.15 16.55
CA GLY A 149 -20.69 3.57 15.28
C GLY A 149 -19.40 4.37 15.39
N SER A 150 -19.00 4.79 16.59
CA SER A 150 -17.77 5.57 16.81
C SER A 150 -16.51 4.71 16.72
N VAL A 151 -15.36 5.34 16.53
CA VAL A 151 -14.03 4.71 16.54
C VAL A 151 -13.16 5.38 17.59
N GLU A 152 -12.39 4.60 18.33
CA GLU A 152 -11.42 5.10 19.32
C GLU A 152 -10.00 4.71 18.95
N PHE A 153 -9.04 5.63 19.04
CA PHE A 153 -7.61 5.40 18.83
C PHE A 153 -6.79 5.63 20.10
N GLY A 154 -5.55 5.12 20.11
CA GLY A 154 -4.62 5.31 21.22
C GLY A 154 -4.83 4.36 22.39
N HIS A 155 -5.60 3.29 22.21
CA HIS A 155 -5.71 2.28 23.26
C HIS A 155 -4.35 1.63 23.50
N PRO A 156 -4.06 1.20 24.75
CA PRO A 156 -2.88 0.38 25.06
C PRO A 156 -2.64 -0.68 24.00
N ALA A 157 -1.46 -0.69 23.37
CA ALA A 157 -1.01 -1.75 22.48
C ALA A 157 -0.81 -3.05 23.28
N SER A 158 -1.91 -3.67 23.71
CA SER A 158 -1.91 -4.82 24.63
C SER A 158 -1.21 -6.06 24.05
N HIS A 159 -0.99 -6.08 22.74
CA HIS A 159 -0.19 -7.10 22.03
C HIS A 159 1.33 -6.87 22.15
N ARG A 160 1.77 -5.67 22.55
CA ARG A 160 3.19 -5.24 22.63
C ARG A 160 3.59 -4.81 24.05
N TRP A 161 2.81 -5.16 25.09
CA TRP A 161 3.12 -4.77 26.48
C TRP A 161 4.55 -5.15 26.92
N ARG A 162 5.12 -6.22 26.34
CA ARG A 162 6.50 -6.65 26.59
C ARG A 162 7.55 -5.68 26.03
N GLU A 163 7.21 -4.91 25.01
CA GLU A 163 8.10 -3.98 24.31
C GLU A 163 8.19 -2.65 25.04
N LEU A 164 7.06 -2.25 25.64
CA LEU A 164 6.99 -1.12 26.57
C LEU A 164 7.86 -1.36 27.84
N LEU A 165 8.20 -2.61 28.17
CA LEU A 165 9.16 -2.92 29.25
C LEU A 165 10.64 -2.67 28.87
N PHE A 166 10.96 -2.56 27.58
CA PHE A 166 12.32 -2.37 27.08
C PHE A 166 12.58 -0.96 26.51
N MET A 167 11.66 -0.01 26.68
CA MET A 167 11.74 1.36 26.13
C MET A 167 12.96 2.17 26.59
N GLU A 168 13.53 1.83 27.75
CA GLU A 168 14.77 2.45 28.24
C GLU A 168 15.99 2.15 27.34
N LYS A 169 15.89 1.15 26.45
CA LYS A 169 16.97 0.74 25.52
C LYS A 169 16.93 1.44 24.16
N ALA A 170 16.01 2.38 23.93
CA ALA A 170 15.88 3.12 22.67
C ALA A 170 15.87 4.64 22.94
N PRO A 171 16.99 5.29 23.29
CA PRO A 171 16.97 6.69 23.72
C PRO A 171 16.41 7.62 22.65
N LEU A 172 15.62 8.64 23.04
CA LEU A 172 15.00 9.56 22.08
C LEU A 172 16.02 10.28 21.19
N ARG A 173 17.24 10.48 21.70
CA ARG A 173 18.35 11.05 20.93
C ARG A 173 18.69 10.23 19.68
N GLU A 174 18.59 8.91 19.75
CA GLU A 174 18.83 8.02 18.62
C GLU A 174 17.60 7.99 17.70
N MET A 175 16.39 7.95 18.25
CA MET A 175 15.16 7.89 17.46
C MET A 175 14.84 9.19 16.69
N LEU A 176 15.13 10.35 17.29
CA LEU A 176 14.86 11.68 16.76
C LEU A 176 16.13 12.35 16.19
N GLY A 177 17.28 11.67 16.26
CA GLY A 177 18.57 12.19 15.85
C GLY A 177 18.77 12.24 14.34
N ASP A 178 19.83 12.94 13.93
CA ASP A 178 20.25 13.12 12.53
C ASP A 178 21.25 12.05 12.06
N ASP A 179 21.52 11.03 12.90
CA ASP A 179 22.51 10.02 12.56
C ASP A 179 22.02 9.22 11.35
N SER A 180 22.81 9.22 10.28
CA SER A 180 22.58 8.50 9.01
C SER A 180 22.60 6.96 9.16
N ARG A 181 22.52 6.47 10.40
CA ARG A 181 22.40 5.06 10.76
C ARG A 181 20.97 4.82 11.19
N ASP A 182 20.35 3.79 10.64
CA ASP A 182 19.02 3.34 11.06
C ASP A 182 19.01 3.17 12.59
N PRO A 183 18.27 4.01 13.35
CA PRO A 183 18.19 3.91 14.80
C PRO A 183 17.63 2.55 15.25
N ALA A 184 16.83 1.89 14.41
CA ALA A 184 16.30 0.55 14.67
C ALA A 184 17.39 -0.54 14.63
N SER A 185 18.58 -0.26 14.06
CA SER A 185 19.72 -1.18 14.07
C SER A 185 20.49 -1.19 15.40
N GLN A 186 20.37 -0.14 16.21
CA GLN A 186 21.04 0.00 17.52
C GLN A 186 20.08 -0.25 18.69
N ALA A 187 18.83 0.18 18.56
CA ALA A 187 17.76 -0.20 19.48
C ALA A 187 17.35 -1.66 19.25
N SER A 188 16.86 -2.34 20.30
CA SER A 188 16.10 -3.57 20.07
C SER A 188 14.87 -3.22 19.22
N TYR A 189 14.71 -3.89 18.07
CA TYR A 189 13.61 -3.68 17.10
C TYR A 189 12.28 -3.38 17.82
N ASP A 190 11.86 -4.28 18.70
CA ASP A 190 10.64 -4.16 19.50
C ASP A 190 10.58 -2.90 20.39
N GLY A 191 11.69 -2.52 21.03
CA GLY A 191 11.76 -1.33 21.87
C GLY A 191 11.59 -0.01 21.12
N TYR A 192 11.98 0.03 19.84
CA TYR A 192 11.83 1.21 18.99
C TYR A 192 10.36 1.50 18.69
N TYR A 193 9.61 0.51 18.19
CA TYR A 193 8.20 0.68 17.82
C TYR A 193 7.33 1.02 19.02
N GLY A 194 7.52 0.33 20.15
CA GLY A 194 6.81 0.64 21.40
C GLY A 194 7.03 2.08 21.86
N LYS A 195 8.24 2.62 21.70
CA LYS A 195 8.55 4.01 22.05
C LYS A 195 8.06 5.02 21.03
N ALA A 196 8.08 4.68 19.74
CA ALA A 196 7.52 5.51 18.66
C ALA A 196 6.02 5.70 18.87
N TRP A 197 5.30 4.61 19.19
CA TRP A 197 3.91 4.64 19.61
C TRP A 197 3.71 5.56 20.82
N LEU A 198 4.50 5.39 21.89
CA LEU A 198 4.35 6.16 23.12
C LEU A 198 4.57 7.67 22.88
N LEU A 199 5.57 8.02 22.08
CA LEU A 199 5.82 9.42 21.71
C LEU A 199 4.67 9.98 20.89
N TYR A 200 4.21 9.26 19.87
CA TYR A 200 3.07 9.68 19.06
C TYR A 200 1.82 9.88 19.94
N HIS A 201 1.51 8.90 20.78
CA HIS A 201 0.39 8.96 21.72
C HIS A 201 0.49 10.16 22.63
N TYR A 202 1.64 10.41 23.27
CA TYR A 202 1.84 11.56 24.15
C TYR A 202 1.58 12.88 23.43
N LEU A 203 2.13 13.03 22.22
CA LEU A 203 1.92 14.23 21.42
C LEU A 203 0.48 14.40 20.91
N ALA A 204 -0.24 13.31 20.66
CA ALA A 204 -1.60 13.33 20.15
C ALA A 204 -2.67 13.51 21.23
N THR A 205 -2.39 13.12 22.49
CA THR A 205 -3.41 13.02 23.55
C THR A 205 -3.24 14.02 24.68
N SER A 206 -2.03 14.55 24.89
CA SER A 206 -1.78 15.50 25.97
C SER A 206 -2.14 16.93 25.57
N PRO A 207 -3.04 17.62 26.30
CA PRO A 207 -3.46 18.98 25.97
C PRO A 207 -2.30 19.98 25.83
N GLU A 208 -1.26 19.84 26.65
CA GLU A 208 -0.06 20.68 26.59
C GLU A 208 0.82 20.43 25.36
N ARG A 209 0.55 19.35 24.61
CA ARG A 209 1.25 18.98 23.36
C ARG A 209 0.43 19.27 22.11
N ALA A 210 -0.80 19.79 22.25
CA ALA A 210 -1.68 20.08 21.13
C ALA A 210 -0.99 20.91 20.04
N GLY A 211 -1.12 20.48 18.78
CA GLY A 211 -0.51 21.14 17.62
C GLY A 211 0.97 20.85 17.37
N GLN A 212 1.69 20.22 18.31
CA GLN A 212 3.13 19.95 18.13
C GLN A 212 3.42 18.98 16.98
N LEU A 213 2.57 17.97 16.75
CA LEU A 213 2.71 17.06 15.61
C LEU A 213 2.58 17.79 14.26
N ASP A 214 1.68 18.76 14.15
CA ASP A 214 1.46 19.51 12.91
C ASP A 214 2.57 20.53 12.68
N ALA A 215 3.03 21.21 13.74
CA ALA A 215 4.20 22.07 13.69
C ALA A 215 5.45 21.28 13.26
N TYR A 216 5.65 20.08 13.80
CA TYR A 216 6.79 19.22 13.46
C TYR A 216 6.77 18.78 12.00
N ARG A 217 5.62 18.30 11.54
CA ARG A 217 5.40 17.93 10.14
C ARG A 217 5.64 19.11 9.19
N SER A 218 5.16 20.30 9.55
CA SER A 218 5.33 21.52 8.75
C SER A 218 6.79 21.97 8.68
N ALA A 219 7.55 21.86 9.78
CA ALA A 219 8.97 22.19 9.81
C ALA A 219 9.78 21.27 8.91
N ILE A 220 9.54 19.96 8.97
CA ILE A 220 10.21 18.98 8.08
C ILE A 220 9.84 19.22 6.62
N ALA A 221 8.56 19.45 6.34
CA ALA A 221 8.09 19.77 4.99
C ALA A 221 8.74 21.06 4.43
N SER A 222 9.14 21.99 5.31
CA SER A 222 9.85 23.22 4.97
C SER A 222 11.38 23.05 4.89
N GLY A 223 11.90 21.83 5.07
CA GLY A 223 13.32 21.51 4.94
C GLY A 223 14.14 21.58 6.24
N THR A 224 13.52 21.81 7.41
CA THR A 224 14.21 21.68 8.70
C THR A 224 14.54 20.21 8.98
N SER A 225 15.74 19.91 9.49
CA SER A 225 16.08 18.51 9.79
C SER A 225 15.15 17.95 10.88
N PRO A 226 14.80 16.65 10.83
CA PRO A 226 13.93 16.03 11.83
C PRO A 226 14.40 16.23 13.27
N SER A 227 15.72 16.25 13.50
CA SER A 227 16.34 16.45 14.82
C SER A 227 16.22 17.90 15.32
N GLU A 228 16.49 18.87 14.43
CA GLU A 228 16.34 20.29 14.74
C GLU A 228 14.89 20.65 15.03
N ALA A 229 13.97 20.20 14.18
CA ALA A 229 12.54 20.41 14.36
C ALA A 229 12.05 19.79 15.69
N ALA A 230 12.52 18.60 16.04
CA ALA A 230 12.11 17.92 17.27
C ALA A 230 12.59 18.68 18.50
N ARG A 231 13.84 19.14 18.52
CA ARG A 231 14.39 19.92 19.65
C ARG A 231 13.67 21.26 19.81
N ALA A 232 13.39 21.94 18.70
CA ALA A 232 12.70 23.23 18.72
C ALA A 232 11.24 23.13 19.21
N ILE A 233 10.53 22.06 18.82
CA ILE A 233 9.08 21.95 19.03
C ILE A 233 8.73 21.11 20.26
N PHE A 234 9.40 19.98 20.47
CA PHE A 234 9.13 19.07 21.58
C PHE A 234 9.96 19.40 22.84
N GLY A 235 11.07 20.14 22.65
CA GLY A 235 12.03 20.54 23.66
C GLY A 235 13.23 19.60 23.77
N GLU A 236 14.08 19.84 24.76
CA GLU A 236 15.27 19.03 25.02
C GLU A 236 14.92 17.55 25.26
N PHE A 237 15.64 16.66 24.58
CA PHE A 237 15.30 15.23 24.54
C PHE A 237 15.31 14.57 25.93
N ALA A 238 16.23 14.95 26.81
CA ALA A 238 16.26 14.44 28.19
C ALA A 238 15.05 14.87 29.02
N ASN A 239 14.46 16.03 28.72
CA ASN A 239 13.22 16.49 29.36
C ASN A 239 12.02 15.76 28.79
N LEU A 240 11.98 15.60 27.46
CA LEU A 240 10.95 14.86 26.75
C LEU A 240 10.90 13.39 27.19
N GLU A 241 12.06 12.76 27.37
CA GLU A 241 12.16 11.37 27.81
C GLU A 241 11.61 11.16 29.22
N ARG A 242 11.92 12.07 30.16
CA ARG A 242 11.31 12.07 31.50
C ARG A 242 9.80 12.30 31.44
N ALA A 243 9.34 13.20 30.57
CA ALA A 243 7.92 13.46 30.38
C ALA A 243 7.18 12.23 29.81
N LEU A 244 7.77 11.54 28.83
CA LEU A 244 7.21 10.29 28.28
C LEU A 244 7.11 9.18 29.31
N LEU A 245 8.15 8.99 30.13
CA LEU A 245 8.11 8.00 31.21
C LEU A 245 7.02 8.32 32.24
N ASN A 246 6.84 9.61 32.57
CA ASN A 246 5.76 10.04 33.45
C ASN A 246 4.38 9.84 32.80
N HIS A 247 4.23 10.17 31.51
CA HIS A 247 3.00 9.92 30.74
C HIS A 247 2.65 8.42 30.75
N TYR A 248 3.63 7.56 30.47
CA TYR A 248 3.46 6.11 30.52
C TYR A 248 3.04 5.60 31.91
N ARG A 249 3.63 6.13 33.00
CA ARG A 249 3.31 5.71 34.37
C ARG A 249 1.92 6.17 34.82
N ASN A 250 1.47 7.33 34.35
CA ASN A 250 0.24 7.99 34.79
C ASN A 250 -0.89 7.90 33.75
N TRP A 251 -0.74 7.04 32.73
CA TRP A 251 -1.77 6.89 31.71
C TRP A 251 -3.06 6.31 32.30
N GLU A 252 -4.01 7.18 32.59
CA GLU A 252 -5.41 6.77 32.53
C GLU A 252 -5.76 6.56 31.05
N THR A 253 -6.80 5.78 30.75
CA THR A 253 -7.15 5.33 29.39
C THR A 253 -7.57 6.50 28.49
N VAL A 254 -6.62 7.31 28.03
CA VAL A 254 -6.87 8.44 27.13
C VAL A 254 -6.92 7.89 25.71
N ALA A 255 -8.12 7.56 25.26
CA ALA A 255 -8.40 7.25 23.87
C ALA A 255 -8.99 8.48 23.17
N VAL A 256 -8.61 8.70 21.91
CA VAL A 256 -9.24 9.72 21.07
C VAL A 256 -10.45 9.10 20.41
N LYS A 257 -11.65 9.61 20.73
CA LYS A 257 -12.91 9.15 20.16
C LYS A 257 -13.30 10.01 18.97
N VAL A 258 -13.45 9.38 17.80
CA VAL A 258 -14.12 9.94 16.63
C VAL A 258 -15.57 9.47 16.64
N TYR A 259 -16.51 10.41 16.77
CA TYR A 259 -17.93 10.08 16.91
C TYR A 259 -18.52 9.60 15.58
N ALA A 260 -19.49 8.69 15.64
CA ALA A 260 -20.17 8.16 14.46
C ALA A 260 -20.73 9.24 13.51
N LYS A 261 -21.22 10.36 14.06
CA LYS A 261 -21.75 11.49 13.29
C LYS A 261 -20.70 12.22 12.44
N ASP A 262 -19.42 12.06 12.77
CA ASP A 262 -18.30 12.69 12.08
C ASP A 262 -17.69 11.75 11.02
N LEU A 263 -18.19 10.51 10.91
CA LEU A 263 -17.72 9.51 9.95
C LEU A 263 -18.52 9.54 8.64
N SER A 264 -17.82 9.32 7.51
CA SER A 264 -18.37 9.26 6.16
C SER A 264 -17.86 8.01 5.43
N THR A 265 -18.57 6.90 5.57
CA THR A 265 -18.14 5.58 5.05
C THR A 265 -18.63 5.28 3.64
N GLY A 266 -19.68 5.96 3.17
CA GLY A 266 -20.36 5.62 1.91
C GLY A 266 -21.03 4.24 1.93
N PRO A 267 -21.62 3.80 0.81
CA PRO A 267 -22.25 2.49 0.70
C PRO A 267 -21.21 1.36 0.57
N VAL A 268 -21.54 0.21 1.15
CA VAL A 268 -20.85 -1.07 0.91
C VAL A 268 -21.79 -1.95 0.09
N ILE A 269 -21.32 -2.43 -1.06
CA ILE A 269 -22.11 -3.30 -1.94
C ILE A 269 -21.49 -4.69 -1.88
N VAL A 270 -22.26 -5.67 -1.37
CA VAL A 270 -21.84 -7.06 -1.28
C VAL A 270 -22.53 -7.91 -2.34
N THR A 271 -21.73 -8.61 -3.14
CA THR A 271 -22.18 -9.50 -4.21
C THR A 271 -21.59 -10.89 -3.97
N GLU A 272 -22.41 -11.94 -4.11
CA GLU A 272 -21.93 -13.32 -4.16
C GLU A 272 -21.26 -13.57 -5.52
N LEU A 273 -20.07 -14.15 -5.51
CA LEU A 273 -19.35 -14.49 -6.74
C LEU A 273 -20.07 -15.62 -7.47
N GLY A 274 -20.17 -15.51 -8.80
CA GLY A 274 -20.65 -16.61 -9.63
C GLY A 274 -19.67 -17.79 -9.64
N ASP A 275 -20.14 -18.96 -10.06
CA ASP A 275 -19.34 -20.20 -10.10
C ASP A 275 -17.99 -20.03 -10.82
N ALA A 276 -17.97 -19.31 -11.94
CA ALA A 276 -16.76 -19.07 -12.73
C ALA A 276 -15.73 -18.21 -11.97
N GLU A 277 -16.19 -17.11 -11.37
CA GLU A 277 -15.39 -16.17 -10.58
C GLU A 277 -14.83 -16.85 -9.34
N ALA A 278 -15.68 -17.56 -8.59
CA ALA A 278 -15.26 -18.33 -7.42
C ALA A 278 -14.25 -19.44 -7.78
N THR A 279 -14.36 -20.04 -8.97
CA THR A 279 -13.41 -21.09 -9.41
C THR A 279 -12.03 -20.52 -9.76
N ILE A 280 -11.96 -19.34 -10.39
CA ILE A 280 -10.67 -18.73 -10.80
C ILE A 280 -9.99 -17.94 -9.68
N LEU A 281 -10.74 -17.48 -8.67
CA LEU A 281 -10.26 -16.65 -7.58
C LEU A 281 -8.96 -17.14 -6.90
N PRO A 282 -8.73 -18.44 -6.63
CA PRO A 282 -7.45 -18.89 -6.06
C PRO A 282 -6.24 -18.60 -6.97
N VAL A 283 -6.44 -18.62 -8.29
CA VAL A 283 -5.42 -18.22 -9.27
C VAL A 283 -5.24 -16.70 -9.23
N GLU A 284 -6.33 -15.93 -9.23
CA GLU A 284 -6.27 -14.46 -9.10
C GLU A 284 -5.48 -14.05 -7.86
N MET A 285 -5.74 -14.66 -6.70
CA MET A 285 -4.99 -14.42 -5.45
C MET A 285 -3.49 -14.66 -5.62
N GLN A 286 -3.08 -15.74 -6.31
CA GLN A 286 -1.66 -16.01 -6.57
C GLN A 286 -1.06 -14.94 -7.48
N LEU A 287 -1.73 -14.62 -8.58
CA LEU A 287 -1.25 -13.63 -9.55
C LEU A 287 -1.16 -12.24 -8.91
N LYS A 288 -2.19 -11.80 -8.17
CA LYS A 288 -2.17 -10.56 -7.39
C LYS A 288 -1.12 -10.61 -6.28
N LYS A 289 -0.72 -11.76 -5.73
CA LYS A 289 0.46 -11.81 -4.84
C LYS A 289 1.77 -11.51 -5.60
N GLY A 290 1.82 -11.83 -6.88
CA GLY A 290 3.02 -11.82 -7.72
C GLY A 290 3.64 -13.21 -7.78
N VAL A 291 3.80 -13.72 -9.00
CA VAL A 291 4.39 -15.04 -9.30
C VAL A 291 5.47 -14.92 -10.36
N SER A 292 6.39 -15.88 -10.39
CA SER A 292 7.43 -15.98 -11.40
C SER A 292 7.88 -17.44 -11.56
N GLY A 293 8.61 -17.73 -12.64
CA GLY A 293 9.19 -19.05 -12.89
C GLY A 293 8.15 -20.17 -12.92
N GLU A 294 8.44 -21.29 -12.25
CA GLU A 294 7.55 -22.46 -12.21
C GLU A 294 6.17 -22.17 -11.62
N VAL A 295 6.08 -21.22 -10.68
CA VAL A 295 4.80 -20.85 -10.06
C VAL A 295 3.90 -20.14 -11.08
N ALA A 296 4.46 -19.23 -11.88
CA ALA A 296 3.72 -18.55 -12.94
C ALA A 296 3.23 -19.54 -14.02
N GLN A 297 4.10 -20.48 -14.41
CA GLN A 297 3.74 -21.56 -15.35
C GLN A 297 2.61 -22.44 -14.80
N GLY A 298 2.67 -22.82 -13.52
CA GLY A 298 1.61 -23.59 -12.87
C GLY A 298 0.28 -22.83 -12.79
N ALA A 299 0.32 -21.53 -12.50
CA ALA A 299 -0.86 -20.66 -12.50
C ALA A 299 -1.49 -20.58 -13.90
N ALA A 300 -0.70 -20.40 -14.96
CA ALA A 300 -1.17 -20.37 -16.35
C ALA A 300 -1.84 -21.69 -16.77
N VAL A 301 -1.24 -22.84 -16.45
CA VAL A 301 -1.84 -24.16 -16.71
C VAL A 301 -3.17 -24.33 -15.98
N THR A 302 -3.26 -23.84 -14.74
CA THR A 302 -4.49 -23.93 -13.94
C THR A 302 -5.57 -23.00 -14.50
N ALA A 303 -5.23 -21.76 -14.82
CA ALA A 303 -6.13 -20.79 -15.45
C ALA A 303 -6.68 -21.32 -16.78
N ALA A 304 -5.82 -21.93 -17.62
CA ALA A 304 -6.23 -22.46 -18.92
C ALA A 304 -7.29 -23.56 -18.78
N LYS A 305 -7.10 -24.49 -17.84
CA LYS A 305 -8.10 -25.54 -17.54
C LYS A 305 -9.43 -24.97 -17.05
N ILE A 306 -9.40 -23.89 -16.27
CA ILE A 306 -10.61 -23.22 -15.79
C ILE A 306 -11.30 -22.50 -16.96
N ALA A 307 -10.54 -21.84 -17.85
CA ALA A 307 -11.06 -21.18 -19.05
C ALA A 307 -11.67 -22.16 -20.06
N GLU A 308 -11.20 -23.41 -20.14
CA GLU A 308 -11.86 -24.47 -20.91
C GLU A 308 -13.26 -24.80 -20.37
N ARG A 309 -13.45 -24.72 -19.05
CA ARG A 309 -14.74 -24.96 -18.39
C ARG A 309 -15.67 -23.74 -18.47
N TYR A 310 -15.12 -22.53 -18.50
CA TYR A 310 -15.87 -21.27 -18.55
C TYR A 310 -15.41 -20.38 -19.71
N PRO A 311 -15.57 -20.82 -20.97
CA PRO A 311 -15.04 -20.11 -22.14
C PRO A 311 -15.73 -18.77 -22.42
N ASP A 312 -16.93 -18.56 -21.86
CA ASP A 312 -17.74 -17.35 -22.03
C ASP A 312 -17.68 -16.42 -20.80
N SER A 313 -16.74 -16.64 -19.88
CA SER A 313 -16.51 -15.75 -18.74
C SER A 313 -15.38 -14.77 -19.03
N ALA A 314 -15.71 -13.48 -19.19
CA ALA A 314 -14.74 -12.42 -19.40
C ALA A 314 -13.72 -12.33 -18.26
N VAL A 315 -14.15 -12.53 -17.01
CA VAL A 315 -13.28 -12.52 -15.82
C VAL A 315 -12.25 -13.65 -15.87
N VAL A 316 -12.70 -14.89 -16.15
CA VAL A 316 -11.80 -16.05 -16.25
C VAL A 316 -10.77 -15.87 -17.38
N LEU A 317 -11.20 -15.32 -18.52
CA LEU A 317 -10.30 -15.05 -19.64
C LEU A 317 -9.31 -13.91 -19.37
N ALA A 318 -9.71 -12.89 -18.60
CA ALA A 318 -8.81 -11.83 -18.16
C ALA A 318 -7.74 -12.37 -17.19
N ASP A 319 -8.11 -13.23 -16.24
CA ASP A 319 -7.15 -13.89 -15.34
C ASP A 319 -6.24 -14.88 -16.07
N LEU A 320 -6.75 -15.56 -17.11
CA LEU A 320 -5.90 -16.35 -18.00
C LEU A 320 -4.87 -15.46 -18.71
N ALA A 321 -5.28 -14.29 -19.21
CA ALA A 321 -4.36 -13.36 -19.85
C ALA A 321 -3.26 -12.89 -18.89
N HIS A 322 -3.61 -12.58 -17.64
CA HIS A 322 -2.66 -12.27 -16.57
C HIS A 322 -1.69 -13.42 -16.33
N ALA A 323 -2.21 -14.64 -16.14
CA ALA A 323 -1.38 -15.81 -15.86
C ALA A 323 -0.39 -16.11 -16.99
N LEU A 324 -0.84 -16.01 -18.25
CA LEU A 324 0.00 -16.23 -19.43
C LEU A 324 1.09 -15.16 -19.55
N PHE A 325 0.76 -13.89 -19.26
CA PHE A 325 1.75 -12.81 -19.26
C PHE A 325 2.85 -13.04 -18.20
N ASP A 326 2.48 -13.44 -16.99
CA ASP A 326 3.43 -13.74 -15.92
C ASP A 326 4.27 -15.00 -16.23
N ALA A 327 3.69 -15.96 -16.97
CA ALA A 327 4.40 -17.13 -17.47
C ALA A 327 5.33 -16.83 -18.66
N GLY A 328 5.26 -15.63 -19.24
CA GLY A 328 6.05 -15.21 -20.40
C GLY A 328 5.45 -15.59 -21.76
N ASP A 329 4.20 -16.07 -21.79
CA ASP A 329 3.46 -16.32 -23.03
C ASP A 329 2.65 -15.08 -23.42
N ASP A 330 3.34 -14.09 -24.00
CA ASP A 330 2.73 -12.83 -24.42
C ASP A 330 1.68 -13.04 -25.53
N ALA A 331 1.90 -14.00 -26.44
CA ALA A 331 0.95 -14.28 -27.53
C ALA A 331 -0.35 -14.90 -27.00
N GLY A 332 -0.25 -15.87 -26.09
CA GLY A 332 -1.40 -16.43 -25.40
C GLY A 332 -2.12 -15.40 -24.53
N SER A 333 -1.38 -14.51 -23.86
CA SER A 333 -1.96 -13.41 -23.09
C SER A 333 -2.82 -12.49 -23.96
N ILE A 334 -2.30 -12.09 -25.12
CA ILE A 334 -3.03 -11.25 -26.09
C ILE A 334 -4.30 -11.95 -26.60
N ASP A 335 -4.22 -13.25 -26.93
CA ASP A 335 -5.39 -14.03 -27.37
C ASP A 335 -6.48 -14.10 -26.30
N ALA A 336 -6.11 -14.50 -25.08
CA ALA A 336 -7.03 -14.59 -23.95
C ALA A 336 -7.68 -13.23 -23.64
N ALA A 337 -6.89 -12.16 -23.64
CA ALA A 337 -7.39 -10.81 -23.42
C ALA A 337 -8.33 -10.34 -24.55
N ASN A 338 -8.04 -10.64 -25.81
CA ASN A 338 -8.94 -10.32 -26.92
C ASN A 338 -10.28 -11.04 -26.78
N ARG A 339 -10.28 -12.31 -26.36
CA ARG A 339 -11.51 -13.07 -26.10
C ARG A 339 -12.29 -12.48 -24.93
N ALA A 340 -11.61 -12.08 -23.84
CA ALA A 340 -12.25 -11.38 -22.72
C ALA A 340 -12.90 -10.06 -23.18
N LEU A 341 -12.20 -9.26 -23.98
CA LEU A 341 -12.69 -7.97 -24.49
C LEU A 341 -13.81 -8.10 -25.52
N ALA A 342 -13.91 -9.24 -26.21
CA ALA A 342 -15.05 -9.52 -27.08
C ALA A 342 -16.34 -9.77 -26.28
N LEU A 343 -16.23 -10.28 -25.05
CA LEU A 343 -17.35 -10.50 -24.13
C LEU A 343 -17.67 -9.24 -23.31
N ASP A 344 -16.64 -8.56 -22.82
CA ASP A 344 -16.74 -7.30 -22.08
C ASP A 344 -15.63 -6.32 -22.53
N PRO A 345 -15.94 -5.38 -23.45
CA PRO A 345 -14.99 -4.38 -23.91
C PRO A 345 -14.47 -3.43 -22.83
N THR A 346 -15.10 -3.43 -21.65
CA THR A 346 -14.74 -2.57 -20.51
C THR A 346 -13.89 -3.29 -19.45
N ASN A 347 -13.54 -4.56 -19.70
CA ASN A 347 -12.73 -5.33 -18.77
C ASN A 347 -11.30 -4.76 -18.65
N LYS A 348 -11.02 -4.13 -17.50
CA LYS A 348 -9.77 -3.40 -17.25
C LYS A 348 -8.56 -4.33 -17.16
N ASP A 349 -8.69 -5.49 -16.52
CA ASP A 349 -7.59 -6.46 -16.42
C ASP A 349 -7.22 -7.01 -17.81
N ALA A 350 -8.20 -7.30 -18.67
CA ALA A 350 -7.94 -7.72 -20.04
C ALA A 350 -7.22 -6.62 -20.86
N LEU A 351 -7.64 -5.36 -20.76
CA LEU A 351 -6.91 -4.23 -21.38
C LEU A 351 -5.49 -4.11 -20.81
N LEU A 352 -5.34 -4.23 -19.50
CA LEU A 352 -4.07 -4.11 -18.81
C LEU A 352 -3.06 -5.15 -19.30
N TYR A 353 -3.43 -6.44 -19.28
CA TYR A 353 -2.51 -7.51 -19.66
C TYR A 353 -2.29 -7.61 -21.17
N LYS A 354 -3.28 -7.26 -21.99
CA LYS A 354 -3.06 -7.07 -23.44
C LYS A 354 -2.04 -5.97 -23.71
N GLY A 355 -2.21 -4.80 -23.06
CA GLY A 355 -1.30 -3.67 -23.20
C GLY A 355 0.12 -4.04 -22.77
N TYR A 356 0.25 -4.72 -21.62
CA TYR A 356 1.55 -5.18 -21.13
C TYR A 356 2.24 -6.19 -22.06
N ALA A 357 1.52 -7.19 -22.57
CA ALA A 357 2.06 -8.20 -23.47
C ALA A 357 2.53 -7.57 -24.80
N LEU A 358 1.70 -6.70 -25.40
CA LEU A 358 2.07 -5.95 -26.61
C LEU A 358 3.31 -5.07 -26.37
N PHE A 359 3.34 -4.38 -25.24
CA PHE A 359 4.45 -3.50 -24.88
C PHE A 359 5.76 -4.27 -24.69
N ARG A 360 5.72 -5.46 -24.06
CA ARG A 360 6.89 -6.32 -23.86
C ARG A 360 7.45 -6.87 -25.18
N GLN A 361 6.60 -7.11 -26.18
CA GLN A 361 7.00 -7.57 -27.51
C GLN A 361 7.51 -6.43 -28.42
N ALA A 362 7.13 -5.18 -28.15
CA ALA A 362 7.44 -4.05 -29.02
C ALA A 362 8.94 -3.84 -29.33
N PRO A 363 9.89 -4.00 -28.39
CA PRO A 363 11.33 -3.83 -28.66
C PRO A 363 11.88 -4.79 -29.73
N THR A 364 11.31 -5.99 -29.88
CA THR A 364 11.82 -7.04 -30.78
C THR A 364 10.97 -7.19 -32.04
N ALA A 365 9.92 -6.36 -32.19
CA ALA A 365 9.07 -6.34 -33.38
C ALA A 365 9.83 -5.81 -34.61
N ALA A 366 9.43 -6.27 -35.80
CA ALA A 366 10.02 -5.81 -37.06
C ALA A 366 9.85 -4.30 -37.29
N ASP A 367 8.71 -3.75 -36.84
CA ASP A 367 8.45 -2.31 -36.77
C ASP A 367 8.15 -1.96 -35.31
N SER A 368 9.19 -1.62 -34.55
CA SER A 368 9.10 -1.35 -33.11
C SER A 368 8.19 -0.14 -32.82
N ASP A 369 8.31 0.92 -33.63
CA ASP A 369 7.54 2.14 -33.47
C ASP A 369 6.04 1.88 -33.59
N ARG A 370 5.64 1.11 -34.60
CA ARG A 370 4.26 0.67 -34.78
C ARG A 370 3.82 -0.20 -33.60
N ALA A 371 4.64 -1.15 -33.15
CA ALA A 371 4.28 -2.05 -32.05
C ALA A 371 4.05 -1.30 -30.72
N TYR A 372 4.87 -0.29 -30.40
CA TYR A 372 4.61 0.61 -29.28
C TYR A 372 3.31 1.39 -29.45
N GLY A 373 3.02 1.88 -30.67
CA GLY A 373 1.74 2.54 -30.97
C GLY A 373 0.53 1.63 -30.72
N GLU A 374 0.62 0.36 -31.10
CA GLU A 374 -0.42 -0.64 -30.86
C GLU A 374 -0.64 -0.89 -29.35
N ALA A 375 0.45 -1.04 -28.58
CA ALA A 375 0.37 -1.17 -27.11
C ALA A 375 -0.25 0.08 -26.46
N MET A 376 0.18 1.28 -26.88
CA MET A 376 -0.31 2.54 -26.33
C MET A 376 -1.77 2.81 -26.67
N ASN A 377 -2.30 2.32 -27.79
CA ASN A 377 -3.73 2.38 -28.09
C ASN A 377 -4.56 1.59 -27.06
N VAL A 378 -4.05 0.45 -26.60
CA VAL A 378 -4.72 -0.36 -25.55
C VAL A 378 -4.66 0.36 -24.21
N PHE A 379 -3.51 0.93 -23.83
CA PHE A 379 -3.41 1.72 -22.61
C PHE A 379 -4.25 3.01 -22.64
N ALA A 380 -4.41 3.65 -23.81
CA ALA A 380 -5.31 4.78 -23.98
C ALA A 380 -6.78 4.39 -23.77
N ALA A 381 -7.19 3.20 -24.23
CA ALA A 381 -8.52 2.67 -23.96
C ALA A 381 -8.73 2.41 -22.46
N LEU A 382 -7.74 1.85 -21.76
CA LEU A 382 -7.79 1.68 -20.30
C LEU A 382 -7.89 3.03 -19.58
N ASN A 383 -7.08 4.00 -19.99
CA ASN A 383 -7.10 5.35 -19.42
C ASN A 383 -8.46 6.05 -19.64
N ALA A 384 -9.13 5.81 -20.77
CA ALA A 384 -10.46 6.36 -21.02
C ALA A 384 -11.54 5.77 -20.10
N LEU A 385 -11.38 4.52 -19.63
CA LEU A 385 -12.25 3.91 -18.63
C LEU A 385 -11.92 4.36 -17.20
N GLU A 386 -10.66 4.68 -16.95
CA GLU A 386 -10.15 5.10 -15.64
C GLU A 386 -8.98 6.08 -15.80
N ASN A 387 -9.29 7.38 -15.82
CA ASN A 387 -8.32 8.45 -16.09
C ASN A 387 -7.16 8.50 -15.08
N ASP A 388 -7.41 8.08 -13.84
CA ASP A 388 -6.42 8.04 -12.76
C ASP A 388 -5.86 6.62 -12.55
N HIS A 389 -5.91 5.76 -13.57
CA HIS A 389 -5.20 4.47 -13.54
C HIS A 389 -3.69 4.73 -13.69
N PRO A 390 -2.82 4.35 -12.74
CA PRO A 390 -1.41 4.70 -12.81
C PRO A 390 -0.67 4.07 -13.99
N VAL A 391 -1.04 2.83 -14.36
CA VAL A 391 -0.30 2.06 -15.39
C VAL A 391 -0.24 2.75 -16.77
N PRO A 392 -1.35 3.16 -17.42
CA PRO A 392 -1.28 3.87 -18.70
C PRO A 392 -0.32 5.07 -18.69
N LEU A 393 -0.31 5.82 -17.58
CA LEU A 393 0.54 6.99 -17.40
C LEU A 393 2.03 6.62 -17.34
N VAL A 394 2.37 5.57 -16.59
CA VAL A 394 3.74 5.02 -16.54
C VAL A 394 4.18 4.53 -17.92
N GLN A 395 3.30 3.80 -18.63
CA GLN A 395 3.65 3.22 -19.92
C GLN A 395 3.81 4.26 -21.02
N LEU A 396 3.07 5.37 -20.94
CA LEU A 396 3.29 6.50 -21.83
C LEU A 396 4.73 7.00 -21.74
N TYR A 397 5.24 7.25 -20.53
CA TYR A 397 6.63 7.65 -20.33
C TYR A 397 7.62 6.59 -20.81
N ARG A 398 7.41 5.33 -20.43
CA ARG A 398 8.29 4.22 -20.82
C ARG A 398 8.36 4.03 -22.32
N SER A 399 7.28 4.24 -23.07
CA SER A 399 7.28 4.08 -24.52
C SER A 399 8.32 4.97 -25.22
N PHE A 400 8.64 6.15 -24.68
CA PHE A 400 9.68 7.02 -25.23
C PHE A 400 11.06 6.50 -24.82
N VAL A 401 11.24 6.23 -23.52
CA VAL A 401 12.53 5.80 -22.96
C VAL A 401 13.02 4.51 -23.60
N GLU A 402 12.16 3.52 -23.78
CA GLU A 402 12.55 2.22 -24.35
C GLU A 402 12.82 2.28 -25.85
N ARG A 403 12.36 3.33 -26.54
CA ARG A 403 12.71 3.65 -27.93
C ARG A 403 13.95 4.56 -28.04
N GLY A 404 14.56 4.95 -26.91
CA GLY A 404 15.67 5.91 -26.89
C GLY A 404 15.26 7.33 -27.31
N LEU A 405 13.97 7.66 -27.23
CA LEU A 405 13.43 8.98 -27.55
C LEU A 405 13.36 9.85 -26.29
N GLU A 406 13.47 11.16 -26.47
CA GLU A 406 13.22 12.11 -25.39
C GLU A 406 11.71 12.11 -25.05
N PRO A 407 11.32 11.82 -23.80
CA PRO A 407 9.93 11.89 -23.39
C PRO A 407 9.36 13.30 -23.57
N THR A 408 8.14 13.40 -24.08
CA THR A 408 7.45 14.69 -24.17
C THR A 408 7.11 15.24 -22.78
N GLU A 409 6.85 16.54 -22.66
CA GLU A 409 6.37 17.13 -21.40
C GLU A 409 5.10 16.46 -20.89
N GLN A 410 4.19 16.06 -21.78
CA GLN A 410 3.00 15.30 -21.40
C GLN A 410 3.35 13.93 -20.79
N ALA A 411 4.31 13.21 -21.38
CA ALA A 411 4.76 11.91 -20.87
C ALA A 411 5.46 12.06 -19.50
N LYS A 412 6.25 13.13 -19.31
CA LYS A 412 6.88 13.46 -18.03
C LYS A 412 5.83 13.80 -16.97
N GLN A 413 4.83 14.60 -17.31
CA GLN A 413 3.69 14.91 -16.44
C GLN A 413 2.87 13.65 -16.09
N ALA A 414 2.70 12.73 -17.05
CA ALA A 414 2.03 11.46 -16.80
C ALA A 414 2.80 10.61 -15.78
N LEU A 415 4.13 10.50 -15.88
CA LEU A 415 4.92 9.78 -14.88
C LEU A 415 4.83 10.43 -13.49
N ALA A 416 4.91 11.76 -13.42
CA ALA A 416 4.74 12.50 -12.17
C ALA A 416 3.36 12.26 -11.55
N ARG A 417 2.29 12.32 -12.37
CA ARG A 417 0.92 12.02 -11.93
C ARG A 417 0.77 10.58 -11.46
N ALA A 418 1.38 9.61 -12.15
CA ALA A 418 1.38 8.22 -11.70
C ALA A 418 2.05 8.08 -10.31
N ALA A 419 3.16 8.78 -10.08
CA ALA A 419 3.86 8.79 -8.80
C ALA A 419 3.02 9.44 -7.68
N GLU A 420 2.21 10.45 -7.99
CA GLU A 420 1.23 11.03 -7.04
C GLU A 420 0.09 10.06 -6.70
N LEU A 421 -0.37 9.28 -7.69
CA LEU A 421 -1.47 8.32 -7.54
C LEU A 421 -1.04 7.05 -6.79
N ALA A 422 0.22 6.65 -6.91
CA ALA A 422 0.80 5.49 -6.23
C ALA A 422 2.08 5.86 -5.46
N PRO A 423 1.97 6.72 -4.42
CA PRO A 423 3.13 7.20 -3.65
C PRO A 423 3.84 6.10 -2.85
N HIS A 424 3.14 4.99 -2.61
CA HIS A 424 3.68 3.79 -1.97
C HIS A 424 4.52 2.90 -2.90
N ASP A 425 4.46 3.10 -4.22
CA ASP A 425 5.25 2.33 -5.17
C ASP A 425 6.67 2.91 -5.30
N ARG A 426 7.60 2.33 -4.54
CA ARG A 426 8.98 2.82 -4.41
C ARG A 426 9.72 2.86 -5.76
N TYR A 427 9.50 1.87 -6.62
CA TYR A 427 10.17 1.83 -7.93
C TYR A 427 9.63 2.89 -8.88
N LEU A 428 8.33 3.19 -8.79
CA LEU A 428 7.74 4.32 -9.50
C LEU A 428 8.29 5.66 -8.98
N GLN A 429 8.46 5.82 -7.66
CA GLN A 429 9.08 7.02 -7.09
C GLN A 429 10.55 7.18 -7.54
N LEU A 430 11.33 6.09 -7.59
CA LEU A 430 12.69 6.08 -8.15
C LEU A 430 12.70 6.53 -9.62
N ALA A 431 11.77 6.01 -10.43
CA ALA A 431 11.65 6.39 -11.83
C ALA A 431 11.31 7.87 -12.02
N ALA A 432 10.36 8.40 -11.24
CA ALA A 432 10.01 9.81 -11.24
C ALA A 432 11.17 10.69 -10.76
N ALA A 433 11.90 10.27 -9.72
CA ALA A 433 13.10 10.97 -9.26
C ALA A 433 14.20 11.01 -10.33
N ALA A 434 14.43 9.90 -11.02
CA ALA A 434 15.39 9.84 -12.12
C ALA A 434 15.00 10.77 -13.28
N MET A 435 13.71 10.84 -13.62
CA MET A 435 13.18 11.79 -14.59
C MET A 435 13.45 13.25 -14.15
N HIS A 436 13.08 13.60 -12.92
CA HIS A 436 13.31 14.95 -12.39
C HIS A 436 14.79 15.33 -12.38
N ALA A 437 15.67 14.41 -11.98
CA ALA A 437 17.11 14.63 -12.00
C ALA A 437 17.64 14.93 -13.42
N ARG A 438 17.19 14.17 -14.43
CA ARG A 438 17.56 14.40 -15.84
C ARG A 438 17.09 15.74 -16.38
N ASP A 439 15.94 16.23 -15.92
CA ASP A 439 15.41 17.55 -16.27
C ASP A 439 16.06 18.71 -15.48
N GLY A 440 17.07 18.44 -14.64
CA GLY A 440 17.69 19.44 -13.76
C GLY A 440 16.82 19.88 -12.57
N ARG A 441 15.69 19.20 -12.33
CA ARG A 441 14.79 19.40 -11.18
C ARG A 441 15.33 18.65 -9.96
N ILE A 442 16.51 19.07 -9.50
CA ILE A 442 17.29 18.35 -8.47
C ILE A 442 16.55 18.32 -7.13
N ALA A 443 15.88 19.42 -6.76
CA ALA A 443 15.14 19.49 -5.50
C ALA A 443 13.97 18.48 -5.47
N GLU A 444 13.22 18.35 -6.56
CA GLU A 444 12.15 17.37 -6.73
C GLU A 444 12.70 15.94 -6.61
N ALA A 445 13.81 15.65 -7.31
CA ALA A 445 14.45 14.34 -7.25
C ALA A 445 14.91 14.00 -5.82
N GLN A 446 15.59 14.93 -5.14
CA GLN A 446 16.05 14.72 -3.77
C GLN A 446 14.90 14.47 -2.79
N ARG A 447 13.78 15.19 -2.91
CA ARG A 447 12.59 14.97 -2.06
C ARG A 447 12.06 13.55 -2.20
N LEU A 448 11.88 13.07 -3.43
CA LEU A 448 11.39 11.72 -3.70
C LEU A 448 12.37 10.65 -3.22
N LEU A 449 13.67 10.81 -3.49
CA LEU A 449 14.67 9.83 -3.09
C LEU A 449 14.84 9.75 -1.56
N SER A 450 14.77 10.88 -0.87
CA SER A 450 14.92 10.93 0.58
C SER A 450 13.81 10.17 1.30
N ALA A 451 12.58 10.22 0.77
CA ALA A 451 11.46 9.45 1.29
C ALA A 451 11.66 7.93 1.24
N ILE A 452 12.42 7.44 0.25
CA ILE A 452 12.70 6.02 0.03
C ILE A 452 13.97 5.57 0.76
N ALA A 453 15.01 6.40 0.74
CA ALA A 453 16.35 6.09 1.25
C ALA A 453 16.39 5.69 2.73
N PHE A 454 15.42 6.17 3.52
CA PHE A 454 15.30 5.94 4.95
C PHE A 454 14.09 5.08 5.33
N ASP A 455 13.50 4.37 4.37
CA ASP A 455 12.43 3.41 4.63
C ASP A 455 13.01 2.06 5.10
N PRO A 456 12.77 1.60 6.35
CA PRO A 456 13.23 0.30 6.83
C PRO A 456 12.60 -0.88 6.07
N HIS A 457 11.46 -0.66 5.41
CA HIS A 457 10.80 -1.64 4.55
C HIS A 457 11.13 -1.42 3.07
N GLY A 458 12.11 -0.56 2.76
CA GLY A 458 12.45 -0.18 1.40
C GLY A 458 13.38 -1.14 0.65
N GLU A 459 13.94 -2.15 1.34
CA GLU A 459 14.80 -3.20 0.78
C GLU A 459 15.80 -2.64 -0.26
N ASP A 460 15.83 -3.20 -1.47
CA ASP A 460 16.72 -2.79 -2.56
C ASP A 460 16.44 -1.36 -3.04
N ALA A 461 15.18 -0.92 -3.02
CA ALA A 461 14.80 0.43 -3.45
C ALA A 461 15.41 1.52 -2.54
N ALA A 462 15.50 1.26 -1.23
CA ALA A 462 16.18 2.16 -0.30
C ALA A 462 17.68 2.27 -0.59
N SER A 463 18.33 1.17 -0.99
CA SER A 463 19.74 1.20 -1.41
C SER A 463 19.92 2.03 -2.67
N GLN A 464 19.11 1.79 -3.71
CA GLN A 464 19.17 2.55 -4.95
C GLN A 464 18.92 4.04 -4.73
N ALA A 465 17.97 4.39 -3.85
CA ALA A 465 17.69 5.77 -3.51
C ALA A 465 18.91 6.48 -2.87
N ARG A 466 19.62 5.80 -1.96
CA ARG A 466 20.85 6.34 -1.34
C ARG A 466 21.96 6.55 -2.37
N ASP A 467 22.13 5.61 -3.29
CA ASP A 467 23.14 5.71 -4.36
C ASP A 467 22.83 6.91 -5.28
N MET A 468 21.56 7.07 -5.68
CA MET A 468 21.11 8.21 -6.49
C MET A 468 21.29 9.55 -5.76
N LEU A 469 20.98 9.63 -4.46
CA LEU A 469 21.22 10.83 -3.65
C LEU A 469 22.71 11.19 -3.60
N GLY A 470 23.59 10.19 -3.43
CA GLY A 470 25.04 10.39 -3.46
C GLY A 470 25.51 10.99 -4.79
N GLN A 471 24.99 10.49 -5.91
CA GLN A 471 25.32 11.01 -7.25
C GLN A 471 24.85 12.46 -7.43
N LEU A 472 23.64 12.80 -7.00
CA LEU A 472 23.11 14.18 -7.06
C LEU A 472 23.93 15.15 -6.19
N GLY A 473 24.37 14.70 -5.01
CA GLY A 473 25.21 15.50 -4.11
C GLY A 473 26.59 15.81 -4.69
N MET A 474 27.21 14.86 -5.41
CA MET A 474 28.48 15.09 -6.09
C MET A 474 28.34 15.98 -7.33
N ALA A 475 27.24 15.85 -8.08
CA ALA A 475 26.98 16.67 -9.26
C ALA A 475 26.72 18.15 -8.95
N ALA A 476 26.26 18.49 -7.74
CA ALA A 476 26.04 19.88 -7.30
C ALA A 476 27.32 20.59 -6.82
N GLN A 477 28.44 19.87 -6.68
CA GLN A 477 29.74 20.41 -6.25
C GLN A 477 30.70 20.73 -7.43
N HIS A 478 30.25 20.45 -8.65
CA HIS A 478 30.95 20.74 -9.91
C HIS A 478 30.08 21.63 -10.78
#